data_AF-A0A1Q7GIL2-F1
#
_entry.id   AF-A0A1Q7GIL2-F1
#
_cell.length_a   1.000
_cell.length_b   1.000
_cell.length_c   1.000
_cell.angle_alpha   90.00
_cell.angle_beta   90.00
_cell.angle_gamma   90.00
#
_symmetry.space_group_name_H-M   'P 1'
#
loop_
_entity.id
_entity.type
_entity.pdbx_description
1 polymer ?
#
loop_
_entity_poly.entity_id
_entity_poly.type
_entity_poly.pdbx_seq_one_letter_code
_entity_poly.pdbx_strand_id
1 'polypeptide(L)'
;ELFAKLGYAERARRGVLVLETRNPPTDAVAAWVGQKAALSPAQLTFVAAPTASLAGGVQIAARILETGLHKMDTLGFDVKRIVSGIGTAPLPPAAKTDLRAIGRTNDCILYGGQARYTVDADDAELGALVPKVPASASKDYGTPFYEIFKRYEGDFYKIDPLLFSPAEVWLTSVQSGKTYHAGQVNPEVLRASLQES
;
A
#
# COMPACT_ATOMS: atom_id res chain seq x y z
N GLU A 1 -9.66 9.64 12.75
CA GLU A 1 -10.75 9.02 11.95
C GLU A 1 -10.55 7.52 11.78
N LEU A 2 -9.48 7.07 11.10
CA LEU A 2 -9.21 5.64 10.85
C LEU A 2 -9.25 4.76 12.11
N PHE A 3 -8.56 5.13 13.19
CA PHE A 3 -8.58 4.39 14.46
C PHE A 3 -10.00 4.18 15.01
N ALA A 4 -10.85 5.21 14.94
CA ALA A 4 -12.24 5.11 15.38
C ALA A 4 -13.06 4.19 14.45
N LYS A 5 -12.85 4.28 13.12
CA LYS A 5 -13.48 3.40 12.13
C LYS A 5 -13.16 1.92 12.39
N LEU A 6 -11.89 1.63 12.67
CA LEU A 6 -11.39 0.29 12.98
C LEU A 6 -11.73 -0.17 14.42
N GLY A 7 -12.23 0.72 15.28
CA GLY A 7 -12.45 0.41 16.69
C GLY A 7 -11.15 0.07 17.43
N TYR A 8 -10.01 0.57 16.97
CA TYR A 8 -8.69 0.28 17.52
C TYR A 8 -8.09 1.51 18.19
N ALA A 9 -7.55 1.33 19.39
CA ALA A 9 -6.73 2.31 20.06
C ALA A 9 -5.61 1.59 20.80
N GLU A 10 -4.46 2.25 20.90
CA GLU A 10 -3.31 1.73 21.61
C GLU A 10 -2.91 2.69 22.73
N ARG A 11 -2.57 2.12 23.90
CA ARG A 11 -1.90 2.85 24.98
C ARG A 11 -0.62 2.13 25.33
N ALA A 12 0.50 2.69 24.90
CA ALA A 12 1.83 2.11 25.11
C ALA A 12 2.72 3.03 25.94
N ARG A 13 3.79 2.46 26.53
CA ARG A 13 4.83 3.21 27.24
C ARG A 13 6.00 3.62 26.33
N ARG A 14 6.04 3.07 25.11
CA ARG A 14 7.05 3.32 24.08
C ARG A 14 6.35 3.33 22.72
N GLY A 15 6.88 4.12 21.78
CA GLY A 15 6.35 4.23 20.43
C GLY A 15 7.44 4.01 19.40
N VAL A 16 7.06 3.43 18.27
CA VAL A 16 7.94 3.26 17.11
C VAL A 16 7.30 3.95 15.91
N LEU A 17 8.07 4.78 15.21
CA LEU A 17 7.63 5.38 13.95
C LEU A 17 8.65 5.10 12.85
N VAL A 18 8.16 4.53 11.76
CA VAL A 18 8.96 4.30 10.54
C VAL A 18 8.79 5.50 9.63
N LEU A 19 9.89 6.11 9.20
CA LEU A 19 9.94 7.28 8.35
C LEU A 19 10.59 6.92 7.02
N GLU A 20 9.88 7.16 5.91
CA GLU A 20 10.47 7.10 4.58
C GLU A 20 11.18 8.44 4.30
N THR A 21 12.48 8.50 4.60
CA THR A 21 13.28 9.74 4.54
C THR A 21 14.77 9.45 4.44
N ARG A 22 15.53 10.39 3.85
CA ARG A 22 17.00 10.43 3.92
C ARG A 22 17.53 11.04 5.20
N ASN A 23 16.77 11.98 5.77
CA ASN A 23 17.23 12.80 6.87
C ASN A 23 16.72 12.21 8.19
N PRO A 24 17.59 12.10 9.21
CA PRO A 24 17.13 11.73 10.53
C PRO A 24 16.12 12.77 11.06
N PRO A 25 15.13 12.35 11.87
CA PRO A 25 14.21 13.29 12.49
C PRO A 25 14.97 14.23 13.43
N THR A 26 14.60 15.51 13.44
CA THR A 26 15.15 16.49 14.37
C THR A 26 14.48 16.38 15.74
N ASP A 27 15.08 16.99 16.76
CA ASP A 27 14.49 17.08 18.11
C ASP A 27 13.09 17.71 18.09
N ALA A 28 12.87 18.70 17.22
CA ALA A 28 11.57 19.33 17.03
C ALA A 28 10.53 18.33 16.48
N VAL A 29 10.91 17.48 15.52
CA VAL A 29 10.05 16.41 15.00
C VAL A 29 9.78 15.38 16.10
N ALA A 30 10.80 14.98 16.87
CA ALA A 30 10.63 14.02 17.97
C ALA A 30 9.68 14.55 19.06
N ALA A 31 9.82 15.82 19.44
CA ALA A 31 8.92 16.47 20.40
C ALA A 31 7.48 16.56 19.88
N TRP A 32 7.31 16.90 18.60
CA TRP A 32 5.98 16.97 17.97
C TRP A 32 5.28 15.61 17.92
N VAL A 33 5.99 14.56 17.47
CA VAL A 33 5.46 13.19 17.47
C VAL A 33 5.14 12.73 18.89
N GLY A 34 6.02 13.02 19.85
CA GLY A 34 5.82 12.70 21.26
C GLY A 34 4.54 13.31 21.82
N GLN A 35 4.30 14.59 21.56
CA GLN A 35 3.08 15.26 21.98
C GLN A 35 1.82 14.58 21.40
N LYS A 36 1.84 14.24 20.10
CA LYS A 36 0.71 13.56 19.43
C LYS A 36 0.47 12.14 19.95
N ALA A 37 1.53 11.44 20.34
CA ALA A 37 1.48 10.08 20.86
C ALA A 37 1.33 10.02 22.40
N ALA A 38 1.30 11.16 23.10
CA ALA A 38 1.37 11.25 24.56
C ALA A 38 2.58 10.51 25.16
N LEU A 39 3.75 10.64 24.49
CA LEU A 39 5.03 10.06 24.88
C LEU A 39 6.12 11.14 24.94
N SER A 40 7.09 10.98 25.84
CA SER A 40 8.30 11.81 25.78
C SER A 40 9.22 11.36 24.63
N PRO A 41 10.10 12.24 24.10
CA PRO A 41 11.04 11.86 23.03
C PRO A 41 11.90 10.64 23.36
N ALA A 42 12.30 10.47 24.63
CA ALA A 42 13.09 9.33 25.09
C ALA A 42 12.33 7.98 25.04
N GLN A 43 11.01 8.01 24.88
CA GLN A 43 10.15 6.82 24.72
C GLN A 43 9.87 6.49 23.27
N LEU A 44 10.36 7.29 22.31
CA LEU A 44 10.17 7.08 20.89
C LEU A 44 11.41 6.45 20.26
N THR A 45 11.18 5.55 19.31
CA THR A 45 12.21 5.02 18.41
C THR A 45 11.81 5.34 16.98
N PHE A 46 12.70 6.01 16.25
CA PHE A 46 12.51 6.29 14.84
C PHE A 46 13.34 5.33 13.99
N VAL A 47 12.72 4.72 12.99
CA VAL A 47 13.40 3.92 11.97
C VAL A 47 13.30 4.69 10.67
N ALA A 48 14.42 5.14 10.12
CA ALA A 48 14.45 5.94 8.90
C ALA A 48 15.08 5.16 7.74
N ALA A 49 14.44 5.15 6.58
CA ALA A 49 15.00 4.59 5.36
C ALA A 49 14.54 5.41 4.14
N PRO A 50 15.44 5.77 3.21
CA PRO A 50 15.02 6.44 1.98
C PRO A 50 14.37 5.45 1.02
N THR A 51 13.50 5.94 0.15
CA THR A 51 12.80 5.12 -0.86
C THR A 51 13.79 4.35 -1.74
N ALA A 52 14.85 5.01 -2.21
CA ALA A 52 15.93 4.37 -2.97
C ALA A 52 16.92 3.63 -2.07
N SER A 53 16.44 2.65 -1.31
CA SER A 53 17.25 1.73 -0.52
C SER A 53 16.59 0.35 -0.46
N LEU A 54 17.36 -0.66 -0.04
CA LEU A 54 16.82 -2.01 0.18
C LEU A 54 15.66 -2.00 1.20
N ALA A 55 15.84 -1.31 2.32
CA ALA A 55 14.81 -1.20 3.36
C ALA A 55 13.56 -0.48 2.84
N GLY A 56 13.72 0.59 2.06
CA GLY A 56 12.63 1.30 1.40
C GLY A 56 11.86 0.41 0.42
N GLY A 57 12.57 -0.33 -0.44
CA GLY A 57 11.95 -1.28 -1.37
C GLY A 57 11.17 -2.39 -0.66
N VAL A 58 11.77 -2.99 0.38
CA VAL A 58 11.14 -4.08 1.15
C VAL A 58 9.90 -3.60 1.87
N GLN A 59 9.97 -2.47 2.59
CA GLN A 59 8.82 -1.99 3.37
C GLN A 59 7.66 -1.59 2.48
N ILE A 60 7.91 -1.02 1.29
CA ILE A 60 6.83 -0.66 0.36
C ILE A 60 6.21 -1.93 -0.21
N ALA A 61 7.00 -2.87 -0.74
CA ALA A 61 6.47 -4.14 -1.26
C ALA A 61 5.67 -4.93 -0.21
N ALA A 62 6.08 -4.88 1.06
CA ALA A 62 5.38 -5.52 2.17
C ALA A 62 3.98 -4.93 2.46
N ARG A 63 3.65 -3.75 1.92
CA ARG A 63 2.32 -3.13 2.06
C ARG A 63 1.27 -3.70 1.10
N ILE A 64 1.59 -4.76 0.34
CA ILE A 64 0.66 -5.34 -0.64
C ILE A 64 -0.73 -5.68 -0.09
N LEU A 65 -0.83 -6.10 1.18
CA LEU A 65 -2.13 -6.30 1.83
C LEU A 65 -2.79 -4.97 2.20
N GLU A 66 -2.02 -4.01 2.71
CA GLU A 66 -2.52 -2.70 3.11
C GLU A 66 -3.14 -1.93 1.93
N THR A 67 -2.53 -2.00 0.75
CA THR A 67 -3.07 -1.30 -0.45
C THR A 67 -4.42 -1.86 -0.88
N GLY A 68 -4.61 -3.19 -0.81
CA GLY A 68 -5.92 -3.80 -1.09
C GLY A 68 -6.95 -3.47 -0.01
N LEU A 69 -6.56 -3.45 1.27
CA LEU A 69 -7.43 -3.02 2.38
C LEU A 69 -7.85 -1.56 2.24
N HIS A 70 -6.93 -0.66 1.97
CA HIS A 70 -7.20 0.76 1.74
C HIS A 70 -8.19 0.98 0.59
N LYS A 71 -7.98 0.25 -0.51
CA LYS A 71 -8.85 0.27 -1.67
C LYS A 71 -10.26 -0.23 -1.35
N MET A 72 -10.39 -1.35 -0.64
CA MET A 72 -11.68 -1.88 -0.19
C MET A 72 -12.41 -0.88 0.73
N ASP A 73 -11.69 -0.26 1.67
CA ASP A 73 -12.20 0.77 2.57
C ASP A 73 -12.74 2.00 1.81
N THR A 74 -12.00 2.44 0.79
CA THR A 74 -12.38 3.57 -0.08
C THR A 74 -13.61 3.24 -0.94
N LEU A 75 -13.78 1.97 -1.32
CA LEU A 75 -14.98 1.47 -1.99
C LEU A 75 -16.18 1.29 -1.04
N GLY A 76 -16.01 1.60 0.25
CA GLY A 76 -17.05 1.53 1.27
C GLY A 76 -17.20 0.16 1.94
N PHE A 77 -16.29 -0.79 1.69
CA PHE A 77 -16.31 -2.08 2.35
C PHE A 77 -15.82 -1.97 3.80
N ASP A 78 -16.47 -2.65 4.74
CA ASP A 78 -16.02 -2.72 6.13
C ASP A 78 -14.84 -3.69 6.28
N VAL A 79 -13.63 -3.14 6.28
CA VAL A 79 -12.38 -3.93 6.40
C VAL A 79 -12.23 -4.70 7.71
N LYS A 80 -13.07 -4.45 8.74
CA LYS A 80 -13.11 -5.29 9.95
C LYS A 80 -13.63 -6.70 9.67
N ARG A 81 -14.28 -6.91 8.53
CA ARG A 81 -14.76 -8.23 8.07
C ARG A 81 -13.67 -9.06 7.39
N ILE A 82 -12.47 -8.49 7.23
CA ILE A 82 -11.31 -9.25 6.77
C ILE A 82 -10.79 -10.10 7.93
N VAL A 83 -10.80 -11.42 7.76
CA VAL A 83 -10.37 -12.39 8.76
C VAL A 83 -8.86 -12.60 8.71
N SER A 84 -8.32 -12.73 7.50
CA SER A 84 -6.89 -12.91 7.26
C SER A 84 -6.52 -12.53 5.83
N GLY A 85 -5.23 -12.33 5.57
CA GLY A 85 -4.73 -12.17 4.22
C GLY A 85 -3.30 -12.64 4.06
N ILE A 86 -2.93 -12.98 2.83
CA ILE A 86 -1.57 -13.24 2.39
C ILE A 86 -1.34 -12.51 1.08
N GLY A 87 -0.19 -11.84 0.96
CA GLY A 87 0.16 -11.13 -0.25
C GLY A 87 1.63 -11.26 -0.60
N THR A 88 1.92 -11.11 -1.88
CA THR A 88 3.27 -11.14 -2.44
C THR A 88 3.42 -10.01 -3.45
N ALA A 89 4.54 -9.31 -3.39
CA ALA A 89 4.93 -8.34 -4.41
C ALA A 89 6.43 -8.50 -4.70
N PRO A 90 6.88 -8.29 -5.95
CA PRO A 90 8.29 -8.31 -6.29
C PRO A 90 9.03 -7.18 -5.57
N LEU A 91 10.29 -7.42 -5.24
CA LEU A 91 11.19 -6.40 -4.73
C LEU A 91 11.84 -5.67 -5.91
N PRO A 92 11.75 -4.33 -6.02
CA PRO A 92 12.38 -3.62 -7.12
C PRO A 92 13.91 -3.55 -6.95
N PRO A 93 14.68 -3.50 -8.05
CA PRO A 93 16.07 -3.09 -7.99
C PRO A 93 16.19 -1.66 -7.46
N ALA A 94 17.16 -1.42 -6.58
CA ALA A 94 17.41 -0.10 -6.02
C ALA A 94 17.60 0.95 -7.13
N ALA A 95 16.82 2.02 -7.08
CA ALA A 95 16.95 3.11 -8.03
C ALA A 95 18.09 4.06 -7.65
N LYS A 96 18.55 4.89 -8.60
CA LYS A 96 19.57 5.91 -8.35
C LYS A 96 19.07 7.11 -7.54
N THR A 97 17.76 7.40 -7.60
CA THR A 97 17.13 8.54 -6.92
C THR A 97 15.81 8.11 -6.28
N ASP A 98 15.39 8.79 -5.20
CA ASP A 98 14.12 8.47 -4.53
C ASP A 98 12.93 8.64 -5.46
N LEU A 99 12.95 9.68 -6.31
CA LEU A 99 11.87 9.91 -7.26
C LEU A 99 11.68 8.72 -8.23
N ARG A 100 12.78 8.10 -8.70
CA ARG A 100 12.71 6.88 -9.51
C ARG A 100 12.30 5.67 -8.67
N ALA A 101 12.75 5.59 -7.41
CA ALA A 101 12.39 4.51 -6.50
C ALA A 101 10.88 4.51 -6.18
N ILE A 102 10.26 5.68 -6.00
CA ILE A 102 8.81 5.83 -5.81
C ILE A 102 8.08 5.14 -6.97
N GLY A 103 8.48 5.39 -8.21
CA GLY A 103 7.90 4.72 -9.38
C GLY A 103 8.04 3.20 -9.32
N ARG A 104 9.28 2.70 -9.21
CA ARG A 104 9.57 1.27 -9.24
C ARG A 104 8.89 0.49 -8.11
N THR A 105 8.88 1.04 -6.90
CA THR A 105 8.28 0.40 -5.72
C THR A 105 6.77 0.33 -5.79
N ASN A 106 6.11 1.38 -6.27
CA ASN A 106 4.67 1.35 -6.54
C ASN A 106 4.35 0.38 -7.68
N ASP A 107 5.10 0.40 -8.77
CA ASP A 107 4.87 -0.49 -9.91
C ASP A 107 4.95 -1.97 -9.52
N CYS A 108 5.82 -2.33 -8.57
CA CYS A 108 5.84 -3.68 -8.00
C CYS A 108 4.51 -4.09 -7.35
N ILE A 109 3.77 -3.18 -6.72
CA ILE A 109 2.44 -3.44 -6.18
C ILE A 109 1.39 -3.45 -7.29
N LEU A 110 1.35 -2.36 -8.09
CA LEU A 110 0.30 -2.11 -9.07
C LEU A 110 0.26 -3.16 -10.19
N TYR A 111 1.43 -3.68 -10.56
CA TYR A 111 1.59 -4.57 -11.71
C TYR A 111 2.18 -5.95 -11.34
N GLY A 112 2.70 -6.13 -10.14
CA GLY A 112 3.23 -7.42 -9.67
C GLY A 112 2.63 -7.93 -8.37
N GLY A 113 1.81 -7.11 -7.70
CA GLY A 113 1.27 -7.40 -6.40
C GLY A 113 0.08 -8.34 -6.47
N GLN A 114 0.14 -9.42 -5.71
CA GLN A 114 -0.92 -10.41 -5.59
C GLN A 114 -1.39 -10.44 -4.14
N ALA A 115 -2.69 -10.31 -3.90
CA ALA A 115 -3.26 -10.28 -2.56
C ALA A 115 -4.46 -11.24 -2.44
N ARG A 116 -4.46 -12.06 -1.40
CA ARG A 116 -5.54 -13.01 -1.10
C ARG A 116 -6.09 -12.67 0.27
N TYR A 117 -7.41 -12.53 0.37
CA TYR A 117 -8.11 -12.22 1.60
C TYR A 117 -9.14 -13.30 1.89
N THR A 118 -9.26 -13.65 3.16
CA THR A 118 -10.37 -14.42 3.71
C THR A 118 -11.31 -13.44 4.38
N VAL A 119 -12.58 -13.46 4.00
CA VAL A 119 -13.54 -12.39 4.29
C VAL A 119 -14.85 -12.96 4.81
N ASP A 120 -15.38 -12.35 5.87
CA ASP A 120 -16.72 -12.62 6.36
C ASP A 120 -17.77 -11.83 5.57
N ALA A 121 -18.07 -12.32 4.36
CA ALA A 121 -19.06 -11.75 3.48
C ALA A 121 -19.73 -12.79 2.59
N ASP A 122 -20.92 -12.46 2.10
CA ASP A 122 -21.65 -13.32 1.19
C ASP A 122 -21.10 -13.26 -0.24
N ASP A 123 -21.51 -14.25 -1.03
CA ASP A 123 -21.10 -14.45 -2.41
C ASP A 123 -21.45 -13.27 -3.35
N ALA A 124 -22.59 -12.60 -3.10
CA ALA A 124 -23.06 -11.52 -3.96
C ALA A 124 -22.25 -10.24 -3.71
N GLU A 125 -21.98 -9.93 -2.44
CA GLU A 125 -21.13 -8.81 -2.04
C GLU A 125 -19.70 -8.98 -2.55
N LEU A 126 -19.09 -10.15 -2.37
CA LEU A 126 -17.74 -10.42 -2.87
C LEU A 126 -17.67 -10.38 -4.40
N GLY A 127 -18.68 -10.91 -5.09
CA GLY A 127 -18.77 -10.84 -6.56
C GLY A 127 -18.84 -9.39 -7.08
N ALA A 128 -19.51 -8.50 -6.35
CA ALA A 128 -19.60 -7.08 -6.70
C ALA A 128 -18.35 -6.27 -6.33
N LEU A 129 -17.64 -6.68 -5.27
CA LEU A 129 -16.44 -6.01 -4.76
C LEU A 129 -15.19 -6.37 -5.57
N VAL A 130 -14.93 -7.67 -5.80
CA VAL A 130 -13.66 -8.14 -6.37
C VAL A 130 -13.24 -7.45 -7.67
N PRO A 131 -14.11 -7.18 -8.68
CA PRO A 131 -13.65 -6.56 -9.93
C PRO A 131 -13.20 -5.11 -9.77
N LYS A 132 -13.52 -4.46 -8.65
CA LYS A 132 -13.18 -3.06 -8.38
C LYS A 132 -11.87 -2.89 -7.60
N VAL A 133 -11.39 -3.95 -6.96
CA VAL A 133 -10.20 -3.88 -6.08
C VAL A 133 -8.89 -3.77 -6.86
N PRO A 134 -8.64 -4.54 -7.95
CA PRO A 134 -7.36 -4.47 -8.64
C PRO A 134 -7.04 -3.09 -9.23
N ALA A 135 -5.75 -2.82 -9.40
CA ALA A 135 -5.25 -1.58 -10.01
C ALA A 135 -5.81 -1.37 -11.42
N SER A 136 -6.10 -2.45 -12.16
CA SER A 136 -6.71 -2.40 -13.49
C SER A 136 -8.11 -1.80 -13.54
N ALA A 137 -8.77 -1.61 -12.40
CA ALA A 137 -10.04 -0.90 -12.33
C ALA A 137 -9.88 0.64 -12.35
N SER A 138 -8.65 1.15 -12.22
CA SER A 138 -8.35 2.58 -12.32
C SER A 138 -8.18 3.02 -13.78
N LYS A 139 -8.61 4.24 -14.08
CA LYS A 139 -8.40 4.88 -15.39
C LYS A 139 -6.92 5.18 -15.70
N ASP A 140 -6.07 5.25 -14.68
CA ASP A 140 -4.65 5.57 -14.84
C ASP A 140 -3.77 4.32 -14.99
N TYR A 141 -4.37 3.12 -15.00
CA TYR A 141 -3.66 1.86 -15.14
C TYR A 141 -2.97 1.67 -16.50
N GLY A 142 -1.84 0.97 -16.49
CA GLY A 142 -1.15 0.48 -17.69
C GLY A 142 0.09 1.28 -18.08
N THR A 143 0.43 2.33 -17.32
CA THR A 143 1.66 3.13 -17.50
C THR A 143 2.54 3.03 -16.25
N PRO A 144 3.87 2.94 -16.36
CA PRO A 144 4.76 3.01 -15.19
C PRO A 144 4.45 4.23 -14.32
N PHE A 145 4.40 4.05 -13.00
CA PHE A 145 3.94 5.06 -12.05
C PHE A 145 4.74 6.36 -12.12
N TYR A 146 6.04 6.26 -12.41
CA TYR A 146 6.88 7.45 -12.60
C TYR A 146 6.41 8.33 -13.76
N GLU A 147 5.95 7.74 -14.86
CA GLU A 147 5.44 8.47 -16.01
C GLU A 147 4.02 9.02 -15.76
N ILE A 148 3.19 8.32 -14.96
CA ILE A 148 1.93 8.87 -14.42
C ILE A 148 2.21 10.10 -13.55
N PHE A 149 3.17 9.97 -12.63
CA PHE A 149 3.55 11.05 -11.72
C PHE A 149 4.05 12.29 -12.47
N LYS A 150 4.86 12.10 -13.52
CA LYS A 150 5.27 13.18 -14.43
C LYS A 150 4.09 13.82 -15.17
N ARG A 151 3.16 13.02 -15.69
CA ARG A 151 1.98 13.50 -16.43
C ARG A 151 1.15 14.48 -15.59
N TYR A 152 1.13 14.27 -14.28
CA TYR A 152 0.46 15.14 -13.32
C TYR A 152 1.39 16.17 -12.64
N GLU A 153 2.58 16.41 -13.21
CA GLU A 153 3.55 17.39 -12.72
C GLU A 153 3.99 17.16 -11.25
N GLY A 154 3.93 15.91 -10.80
CA GLY A 154 4.24 15.52 -9.44
C GLY A 154 3.12 15.74 -8.43
N ASP A 155 1.90 16.04 -8.89
CA ASP A 155 0.75 16.23 -8.03
C ASP A 155 0.02 14.89 -7.78
N PHE A 156 0.29 14.29 -6.62
CA PHE A 156 -0.36 13.06 -6.18
C PHE A 156 -1.90 13.16 -6.11
N TYR A 157 -2.46 14.36 -5.87
CA TYR A 157 -3.92 14.52 -5.73
C TYR A 157 -4.66 14.44 -7.07
N LYS A 158 -3.95 14.55 -8.19
CA LYS A 158 -4.53 14.39 -9.53
C LYS A 158 -4.53 12.95 -10.03
N ILE A 159 -3.73 12.08 -9.42
CA ILE A 159 -3.73 10.65 -9.70
C ILE A 159 -5.01 10.05 -9.12
N ASP A 160 -5.64 9.15 -9.86
CA ASP A 160 -6.77 8.40 -9.34
C ASP A 160 -6.41 7.73 -8.00
N PRO A 161 -7.03 8.09 -6.86
CA PRO A 161 -6.68 7.52 -5.55
C PRO A 161 -6.93 6.01 -5.51
N LEU A 162 -7.78 5.53 -6.42
CA LEU A 162 -8.11 4.13 -6.61
C LEU A 162 -7.01 3.34 -7.34
N LEU A 163 -5.95 3.98 -7.87
CA LEU A 163 -4.85 3.30 -8.55
C LEU A 163 -3.98 2.48 -7.59
N PHE A 164 -3.79 2.95 -6.35
CA PHE A 164 -2.92 2.32 -5.35
C PHE A 164 -3.53 1.05 -4.77
N SER A 165 -3.44 -0.03 -5.52
CA SER A 165 -4.05 -1.31 -5.20
C SER A 165 -3.28 -2.48 -5.86
N PRO A 166 -3.53 -3.74 -5.46
CA PRO A 166 -2.84 -4.89 -6.02
C PRO A 166 -3.10 -5.08 -7.52
N ALA A 167 -2.16 -5.69 -8.23
CA ALA A 167 -2.37 -6.14 -9.61
C ALA A 167 -3.46 -7.22 -9.71
N GLU A 168 -3.49 -8.13 -8.73
CA GLU A 168 -4.36 -9.30 -8.74
C GLU A 168 -4.88 -9.62 -7.33
N VAL A 169 -6.17 -9.95 -7.22
CA VAL A 169 -6.87 -10.11 -5.94
C VAL A 169 -7.74 -11.35 -5.91
N TRP A 170 -7.73 -12.07 -4.78
CA TRP A 170 -8.67 -13.12 -4.45
C TRP A 170 -9.39 -12.84 -3.14
N LEU A 171 -10.72 -12.99 -3.12
CA LEU A 171 -11.55 -12.86 -1.93
C LEU A 171 -12.26 -14.20 -1.68
N THR A 172 -11.97 -14.83 -0.54
CA THR A 172 -12.60 -16.10 -0.15
C THR A 172 -13.63 -15.86 0.95
N SER A 173 -14.88 -16.20 0.70
CA SER A 173 -15.95 -16.11 1.70
C SER A 173 -15.76 -17.20 2.76
N VAL A 174 -15.78 -16.82 4.04
CA VAL A 174 -15.87 -17.80 5.14
C VAL A 174 -17.26 -18.46 5.23
N GLN A 175 -18.29 -17.80 4.70
CA GLN A 175 -19.67 -18.25 4.79
C GLN A 175 -19.96 -19.40 3.81
N SER A 176 -19.42 -19.31 2.60
CA SER A 176 -19.65 -20.28 1.53
C SER A 176 -18.42 -21.12 1.15
N GLY A 177 -17.21 -20.67 1.49
CA GLY A 177 -15.95 -21.25 1.03
C GLY A 177 -15.59 -20.93 -0.42
N LYS A 178 -16.40 -20.14 -1.15
CA LYS A 178 -16.10 -19.76 -2.54
C LYS A 178 -15.07 -18.65 -2.60
N THR A 179 -14.25 -18.70 -3.64
CA THR A 179 -13.23 -17.68 -3.94
C THR A 179 -13.58 -16.93 -5.22
N TYR A 180 -13.53 -15.61 -5.12
CA TYR A 180 -13.72 -14.66 -6.21
C TYR A 180 -12.37 -14.06 -6.58
N HIS A 181 -12.14 -13.84 -7.88
CA HIS A 181 -10.85 -13.42 -8.41
C HIS A 181 -11.03 -12.29 -9.42
N ALA A 182 -10.10 -11.34 -9.42
CA ALA A 182 -9.99 -10.31 -10.46
C ALA A 182 -8.57 -9.76 -10.56
N GLY A 183 -8.30 -9.12 -11.71
CA GLY A 183 -7.00 -8.54 -12.01
C GLY A 183 -6.01 -9.59 -12.53
N GLN A 184 -4.79 -9.14 -12.77
CA GLN A 184 -3.69 -9.96 -13.25
C GLN A 184 -2.38 -9.21 -13.05
N VAL A 185 -1.28 -9.94 -12.89
CA VAL A 185 0.06 -9.35 -13.01
C VAL A 185 0.28 -8.83 -14.43
N ASN A 186 1.05 -7.76 -14.56
CA ASN A 186 1.44 -7.15 -15.84
C ASN A 186 2.97 -7.10 -15.97
N PRO A 187 3.60 -8.18 -16.44
CA PRO A 187 5.04 -8.27 -16.60
C PRO A 187 5.62 -7.26 -17.60
N GLU A 188 4.83 -6.80 -18.56
CA GLU A 188 5.27 -5.85 -19.59
C GLU A 188 5.52 -4.47 -18.96
N VAL A 189 4.59 -3.97 -18.15
CA VAL A 189 4.79 -2.70 -17.42
C VAL A 189 5.90 -2.83 -16.39
N LEU A 190 6.00 -3.97 -15.70
CA LEU A 190 7.13 -4.23 -14.80
C LEU A 190 8.47 -4.22 -15.54
N ARG A 191 8.56 -4.80 -16.74
CA ARG A 191 9.79 -4.75 -17.55
C ARG A 191 10.15 -3.31 -17.90
N ALA A 192 9.18 -2.54 -18.42
CA ALA A 192 9.38 -1.14 -18.74
C ALA A 192 9.81 -0.31 -17.52
N SER A 193 9.21 -0.57 -16.35
CA SER A 193 9.50 0.13 -15.10
C SER A 193 10.85 -0.27 -14.48
N LEU A 194 11.23 -1.55 -14.51
CA LEU A 194 12.37 -2.05 -13.73
C LEU A 194 13.65 -2.21 -14.53
N GLN A 195 13.56 -2.40 -15.85
CA GLN A 195 14.72 -2.69 -16.73
C GLN A 195 15.02 -1.55 -17.71
N GLU A 196 14.00 -0.88 -18.21
CA GLU A 196 14.13 0.10 -19.31
C GLU A 196 14.15 1.56 -18.81
N SER A 197 14.06 1.78 -17.48
CA SER A 197 13.85 3.10 -16.84
C SER A 197 15.05 3.74 -16.16
#